data_AF-A0A1S9N2E8-F1
#
_entry.id   AF-A0A1S9N2E8-F1
#
_cell.length_a   1.000
_cell.length_b   1.000
_cell.length_c   1.000
_cell.angle_alpha   90.00
_cell.angle_beta   90.00
_cell.angle_gamma   90.00
#
_symmetry.space_group_name_H-M   'P 1'
#
loop_
_entity.id
_entity.type
_entity.pdbx_description
1 polymer ?
#
loop_
_entity_poly.entity_id
_entity_poly.type
_entity_poly.pdbx_seq_one_letter_code
_entity_poly.pdbx_strand_id
1 'polypeptide(L)'
;MYNVINYWYSKNNSNYEVGVIAVIHTFGRDLKWNPYVHALVTEGVIDKKINWWKSVNYISYLYLKKSWQNVLLDIIKKHFNCY
;
A
#
# COMPACT_ATOMS: atom_id res chain seq x y z
N MET A 1 0.35 -4.76 0.90
CA MET A 1 0.24 -3.29 1.05
C MET A 1 1.23 -2.58 0.12
N TYR A 2 2.54 -2.73 0.35
CA TYR A 2 3.60 -2.13 -0.47
C TYR A 2 3.36 -2.26 -1.99
N ASN A 3 3.12 -3.48 -2.50
CA ASN A 3 2.93 -3.69 -3.94
C ASN A 3 1.79 -2.86 -4.54
N VAL A 4 0.69 -2.66 -3.81
CA VAL A 4 -0.46 -1.86 -4.28
C VAL A 4 -0.09 -0.38 -4.37
N ILE A 5 0.60 0.13 -3.35
CA ILE A 5 1.06 1.51 -3.31
C ILE A 5 2.12 1.73 -4.38
N ASN A 6 3.14 0.87 -4.46
CA ASN A 6 4.18 0.95 -5.47
C ASN A 6 3.61 0.89 -6.90
N TYR A 7 2.63 0.02 -7.15
CA TYR A 7 1.94 -0.05 -8.43
C TYR A 7 1.21 1.25 -8.78
N TRP A 8 0.54 1.88 -7.81
CA TRP A 8 -0.15 3.16 -8.04
C TRP A 8 0.81 4.25 -8.54
N TYR A 9 2.00 4.36 -7.94
CA TYR A 9 3.01 5.33 -8.35
C TYR A 9 3.71 4.95 -9.66
N SER A 10 4.08 3.67 -9.83
CA SER A 10 4.80 3.20 -11.01
C SER A 10 3.93 3.23 -12.28
N LYS A 11 2.59 3.13 -12.14
CA LYS A 11 1.64 3.32 -13.23
C LYS A 11 1.73 4.72 -13.84
N ASN A 12 2.03 5.74 -13.04
CA ASN A 12 2.21 7.11 -13.53
C ASN A 12 3.60 7.29 -14.17
N ASN A 13 4.64 6.69 -13.57
CA ASN A 13 5.98 6.66 -14.13
C ASN A 13 6.77 5.51 -13.48
N SER A 14 7.28 4.59 -14.30
CA SER A 14 8.05 3.43 -13.83
C SER A 14 9.35 3.77 -13.10
N ASN A 15 9.83 5.02 -13.22
CA ASN A 15 11.03 5.50 -12.54
C ASN A 15 10.75 6.05 -11.13
N TYR A 16 9.49 6.10 -10.70
CA TYR A 16 9.15 6.55 -9.37
C TYR A 16 9.37 5.47 -8.33
N GLU A 17 10.03 5.83 -7.23
CA GLU A 17 10.17 5.02 -6.04
C GLU A 17 9.47 5.69 -4.87
N VAL A 18 8.53 4.99 -4.24
CA VAL A 18 7.75 5.48 -3.10
C VAL A 18 8.28 4.87 -1.80
N GLY A 19 8.40 5.69 -0.75
CA GLY A 19 8.70 5.22 0.59
C GLY A 19 7.43 4.74 1.28
N VAL A 20 7.45 3.52 1.82
CA VAL A 20 6.34 2.95 2.59
C VAL A 20 6.86 2.25 3.83
N ILE A 21 6.32 2.60 5.00
CA ILE A 21 6.49 1.85 6.24
C ILE A 21 5.15 1.23 6.57
N ALA A 22 5.09 -0.09 6.72
CA ALA A 22 3.86 -0.80 7.06
C ALA A 22 4.05 -1.62 8.34
N VAL A 23 3.08 -1.54 9.25
CA VAL A 23 3.06 -2.25 10.53
C VAL A 23 1.74 -2.99 10.66
N ILE A 24 1.81 -4.25 11.10
CA ILE A 24 0.62 -5.06 11.41
C ILE A 24 0.38 -4.98 12.91
N HIS A 25 -0.86 -4.68 13.28
CA HIS A 25 -1.35 -4.83 14.65
C HIS A 25 -2.39 -5.94 14.68
N THR A 26 -2.34 -6.78 15.71
CA THR A 26 -3.24 -7.93 15.88
C THR A 26 -4.45 -7.60 16.76
N PHE A 27 -4.28 -6.67 17.71
CA PHE A 27 -5.31 -6.33 18.70
C PHE A 27 -5.77 -4.87 18.57
N GLY A 28 -7.07 -4.67 18.84
CA GLY A 28 -7.68 -3.36 18.95
C GLY A 28 -7.38 -2.67 20.30
N ARG A 29 -7.93 -1.46 20.47
CA ARG A 29 -7.77 -0.67 21.71
C ARG A 29 -8.28 -1.40 22.96
N ASP A 30 -9.33 -2.20 22.82
CA ASP A 30 -9.93 -2.99 23.89
C ASP A 30 -9.30 -4.39 24.02
N LEU A 31 -8.11 -4.60 23.41
CA LEU A 31 -7.35 -5.85 23.40
C LEU A 31 -8.07 -7.06 22.75
N LYS A 32 -9.20 -6.82 22.07
CA LYS A 32 -9.86 -7.87 21.28
C LYS A 32 -9.18 -8.06 19.94
N TRP A 33 -9.30 -9.28 19.40
CA TRP A 33 -8.82 -9.62 18.08
C TRP A 33 -9.44 -8.69 17.03
N ASN A 34 -8.61 -7.86 16.41
CA ASN A 34 -8.99 -6.93 15.37
C ASN A 34 -7.74 -6.60 14.55
N PRO A 35 -7.30 -7.50 13.65
CA PRO A 35 -6.07 -7.32 12.92
C PRO A 35 -6.21 -6.17 11.91
N TYR A 36 -5.29 -5.21 11.94
CA TYR A 36 -5.24 -4.09 11.00
C TYR A 36 -3.81 -3.73 10.62
N VAL A 37 -3.67 -2.94 9.54
CA VAL A 37 -2.39 -2.48 9.03
C VAL A 37 -2.33 -0.96 9.12
N HIS A 38 -1.28 -0.43 9.73
CA HIS A 38 -0.87 0.96 9.57
C HIS A 38 0.12 1.05 8.43
N ALA A 39 -0.05 2.02 7.54
CA ALA A 39 0.89 2.31 6.47
C ALA A 39 1.17 3.81 6.45
N LEU A 40 2.44 4.17 6.62
CA LEU A 40 2.96 5.51 6.35
C LEU A 40 3.50 5.51 4.93
N VAL A 41 3.07 6.48 4.14
CA VAL A 41 3.48 6.64 2.74
C VAL A 41 4.07 8.03 2.60
N THR A 42 5.21 8.14 1.93
CA THR A 42 5.83 9.44 1.66
C THR A 42 4.91 10.29 0.80
N GLU A 43 4.80 11.60 1.09
CA GLU A 43 4.03 12.57 0.29
C GLU A 43 4.72 12.95 -1.03
N GLY A 44 5.57 12.07 -1.52
CA GLY A 44 6.36 12.22 -2.72
C GLY A 44 7.12 10.94 -3.02
N VAL A 45 7.90 11.00 -4.08
CA VAL A 45 8.65 9.88 -4.64
C VAL A 45 10.06 10.33 -4.99
N ILE A 46 10.99 9.40 -5.01
CA ILE A 46 12.26 9.60 -5.69
C ILE A 46 12.05 9.29 -7.17
N ASP A 47 12.32 10.27 -8.04
CA ASP A 47 12.38 10.03 -9.48
C ASP A 47 13.79 9.57 -9.85
N LYS A 48 13.94 8.29 -10.16
CA LYS A 48 15.23 7.66 -10.48
C LYS A 48 15.90 8.25 -11.72
N LYS A 49 15.18 8.96 -12.59
CA LYS A 49 15.79 9.63 -13.76
C LYS A 49 16.63 10.83 -13.35
N ILE A 50 16.15 11.59 -12.37
CA ILE A 50 16.82 12.81 -11.88
C ILE A 50 17.49 12.62 -10.53
N ASN A 51 17.34 11.43 -9.91
CA ASN A 51 17.81 11.09 -8.57
C ASN A 51 17.42 12.15 -7.51
N TRP A 52 16.21 12.69 -7.62
CA TRP A 52 15.73 13.74 -6.74
C TRP A 52 14.27 13.53 -6.33
N TRP A 53 13.89 14.19 -5.24
CA TRP A 53 12.54 14.18 -4.70
C TRP A 53 11.55 14.89 -5.61
N LYS A 54 10.38 14.28 -5.79
CA LYS A 54 9.22 14.83 -6.46
C LYS A 54 8.00 14.76 -5.54
N SER A 55 7.42 15.91 -5.25
CA SER A 55 6.20 16.01 -4.45
C SER A 55 5.01 15.36 -5.17
N VAL A 56 4.13 14.73 -4.40
CA VAL A 56 2.87 14.16 -4.88
C VAL A 56 1.73 14.86 -4.17
N ASN A 57 0.93 15.58 -4.95
CA ASN A 57 -0.12 16.43 -4.39
C ASN A 57 -1.40 15.66 -4.04
N TYR A 58 -1.52 14.40 -4.46
CA TYR A 58 -2.72 13.60 -4.22
C TYR A 58 -2.42 12.11 -4.10
N ILE A 59 -2.89 11.50 -3.02
CA ILE A 59 -2.82 10.07 -2.76
C ILE A 59 -4.26 9.53 -2.70
N SER A 60 -4.64 8.70 -3.66
CA SER A 60 -6.01 8.20 -3.78
C SER A 60 -6.31 7.11 -2.73
N TYR A 61 -6.74 7.52 -1.55
CA TYR A 61 -7.09 6.59 -0.46
C TYR A 61 -8.12 5.54 -0.89
N LEU A 62 -9.19 5.97 -1.59
CA LEU A 62 -10.27 5.06 -1.98
C LEU A 62 -9.80 3.98 -2.96
N TYR A 63 -8.94 4.35 -3.92
CA TYR A 63 -8.35 3.39 -4.85
C TYR A 63 -7.42 2.42 -4.10
N LEU A 64 -6.46 2.93 -3.33
CA LEU A 64 -5.48 2.12 -2.62
C LEU A 64 -6.17 1.14 -1.65
N LYS A 65 -7.20 1.59 -0.93
CA LYS A 65 -8.02 0.76 -0.05
C LYS A 65 -8.66 -0.40 -0.81
N LYS A 66 -9.39 -0.12 -1.90
CA LYS A 66 -10.09 -1.16 -2.67
C LYS A 66 -9.11 -2.13 -3.34
N SER A 67 -8.04 -1.62 -3.93
CA SER A 67 -7.00 -2.47 -4.54
C SER A 67 -6.32 -3.36 -3.49
N TRP A 68 -6.03 -2.85 -2.30
CA TRP A 68 -5.48 -3.66 -1.22
C TRP A 68 -6.45 -4.73 -0.74
N GLN A 69 -7.74 -4.40 -0.55
CA GLN A 69 -8.77 -5.38 -0.19
C GLN A 69 -8.89 -6.49 -1.23
N ASN A 70 -8.85 -6.14 -2.52
CA ASN A 70 -8.92 -7.13 -3.59
C ASN A 70 -7.72 -8.09 -3.56
N VAL A 71 -6.50 -7.55 -3.54
CA VAL A 71 -5.26 -8.37 -3.48
C VAL A 71 -5.24 -9.25 -2.23
N LEU A 72 -5.71 -8.73 -1.08
CA LEU A 72 -5.79 -9.51 0.15
C LEU A 72 -6.79 -10.68 0.02
N LEU A 73 -7.98 -10.42 -0.53
CA LEU A 73 -8.99 -11.45 -0.76
C LEU A 73 -8.50 -12.52 -1.72
N ASP A 74 -7.79 -12.14 -2.78
CA ASP A 74 -7.21 -13.09 -3.74
C ASP A 74 -6.16 -14.00 -3.07
N ILE A 75 -5.33 -13.44 -2.18
CA ILE A 75 -4.35 -14.22 -1.39
C ILE A 75 -5.08 -15.21 -0.47
N ILE A 76 -6.12 -14.75 0.24
CA ILE A 76 -6.92 -15.59 1.15
C ILE A 76 -7.59 -16.72 0.37
N LYS A 77 -8.28 -16.41 -0.74
CA LYS A 77 -8.93 -17.40 -1.60
C LYS A 77 -7.94 -18.48 -2.06
N LYS A 78 -6.77 -18.05 -2.55
CA LYS A 78 -5.70 -18.95 -2.98
C LYS A 78 -5.18 -19.82 -1.85
N HIS A 79 -5.06 -19.27 -0.63
CA HIS A 79 -4.56 -20.01 0.52
C HIS A 79 -5.54 -21.11 0.97
N PHE A 80 -6.85 -20.81 0.97
CA PHE A 80 -7.88 -21.75 1.42
C PHE A 80 -8.47 -22.63 0.32
N ASN A 81 -7.96 -22.54 -0.91
CA ASN A 81 -8.44 -23.31 -2.07
C ASN A 81 -9.96 -23.19 -2.28
N CYS A 82 -10.55 -22.05 -1.89
CA CYS A 82 -11.96 -21.78 -2.08
C CYS A 82 -12.18 -21.39 -3.55
N TYR A 83 -12.74 -22.33 -4.32
CA TYR A 83 -13.23 -22.15 -5.68
C TYR A 83 -14.75 -21.95 -5.67
#